data_AF-A0A3D2PSB6-F1
#
_entry.id   AF-A0A3D2PSB6-F1
#
_cell.length_a   1.000
_cell.length_b   1.000
_cell.length_c   1.000
_cell.angle_alpha   90.00
_cell.angle_beta   90.00
_cell.angle_gamma   90.00
#
_symmetry.space_group_name_H-M   'P 1'
#
loop_
_entity.id
_entity.type
_entity.pdbx_description
1 polymer ?
#
loop_
_entity_poly.entity_id
_entity_poly.type
_entity_poly.pdbx_seq_one_letter_code
_entity_poly.pdbx_strand_id
1 'polypeptide(L)' 'GKYAIYHFKGFPQFLFMVYQEIFCRWLSRTGNQMDERPVLDIYRKVREDGYMEIDICFPLK' A
#
# COMPACT_ATOMS: atom_id res chain seq x y z
N GLY A 1 -8.49 -6.81 -12.50
CA GLY A 1 -8.65 -5.34 -12.58
C GLY A 1 -7.30 -4.67 -12.45
N LYS A 2 -7.23 -3.36 -12.66
CA LYS A 2 -6.00 -2.55 -12.53
C LYS A 2 -5.72 -2.21 -11.07
N TYR A 3 -4.45 -2.31 -10.67
CA TYR A 3 -3.96 -1.98 -9.33
C TYR A 3 -2.61 -1.25 -9.42
N ALA A 4 -2.38 -0.30 -8.53
CA ALA A 4 -1.04 0.15 -8.17
C ALA A 4 -0.55 -0.65 -6.98
N ILE A 5 0.71 -1.09 -7.01
CA ILE A 5 1.30 -1.94 -5.98
C ILE A 5 2.40 -1.17 -5.28
N TYR A 6 2.31 -1.08 -3.95
CA TYR A 6 3.36 -0.55 -3.11
C TYR A 6 4.04 -1.69 -2.34
N HIS A 7 5.34 -1.87 -2.57
CA HIS A 7 6.15 -2.89 -1.91
C HIS A 7 6.69 -2.36 -0.58
N PHE A 8 5.95 -2.63 0.50
CA PHE A 8 6.37 -2.25 1.84
C PHE A 8 7.33 -3.28 2.43
N LYS A 9 8.41 -2.79 3.03
CA LYS A 9 9.36 -3.58 3.82
C LYS A 9 9.73 -2.81 5.07
N GLY A 10 9.39 -3.35 6.24
CA GLY A 10 9.64 -2.65 7.48
C GLY A 10 8.77 -3.17 8.62
N PHE A 11 8.47 -2.30 9.58
CA PHE A 11 7.67 -2.65 10.74
C PHE A 11 6.26 -2.02 10.65
N PRO A 12 5.21 -2.68 11.18
CA PRO A 12 3.83 -2.24 11.07
C PRO A 12 3.57 -0.78 11.46
N GLN A 13 4.32 -0.24 12.44
CA GLN A 13 4.18 1.16 12.86
C GLN A 13 4.41 2.19 11.74
N PHE A 14 5.10 1.82 10.66
CA PHE A 14 5.34 2.70 9.53
C PHE A 14 4.26 2.63 8.44
N LEU A 15 3.31 1.68 8.53
CA LEU A 15 2.25 1.53 7.51
C LEU A 15 1.39 2.80 7.39
N PHE A 16 1.10 3.46 8.50
CA PHE A 16 0.31 4.70 8.47
C PHE A 16 0.99 5.79 7.62
N MET A 17 2.31 5.92 7.72
CA MET A 17 3.07 6.88 6.89
C MET A 17 3.00 6.54 5.41
N VAL A 18 3.02 5.25 5.06
CA VAL A 18 2.85 4.80 3.67
C VAL A 18 1.48 5.21 3.14
N TYR A 19 0.42 4.96 3.90
CA TYR A 19 -0.94 5.35 3.51
C TYR A 19 -1.07 6.87 3.31
N GLN A 20 -0.50 7.69 4.20
CA GLN A 20 -0.49 9.15 4.03
C GLN A 20 0.26 9.57 2.76
N GLU A 21 1.42 8.98 2.49
CA GLU A 21 2.21 9.29 1.29
C GLU A 21 1.44 8.95 0.00
N ILE A 22 0.78 7.78 -0.03
CA ILE A 22 0.01 7.35 -1.20
C ILE A 22 -1.23 8.23 -1.42
N PHE A 23 -2.06 8.41 -0.38
CA PHE A 23 -3.33 9.13 -0.53
C PHE A 23 -3.16 10.63 -0.69
N CYS A 24 -2.25 11.26 0.06
CA CYS A 24 -2.11 12.71 0.06
C CYS A 24 -1.17 13.22 -1.03
N ARG A 25 -0.15 12.44 -1.43
CA ARG A 25 0.89 12.91 -2.37
C ARG A 25 0.92 12.15 -3.69
N TRP A 26 0.94 10.81 -3.66
CA TRP A 26 1.11 10.06 -4.90
C TRP A 26 -0.12 10.11 -5.81
N LEU A 27 -1.33 9.93 -5.26
CA LEU A 27 -2.57 10.02 -6.05
C LEU A 27 -2.75 11.41 -6.67
N SER A 28 -2.54 12.47 -5.88
CA SER A 28 -2.68 13.85 -6.34
C SER A 28 -1.69 14.20 -7.46
N ARG A 29 -0.46 13.67 -7.41
CA ARG A 29 0.58 13.91 -8.43
C ARG A 29 0.37 13.12 -9.72
N THR A 30 -0.22 11.93 -9.65
CA THR A 30 -0.34 11.03 -10.81
C THR A 30 -1.65 11.16 -11.56
N GLY A 31 -2.67 11.80 -10.95
CA GLY A 31 -4.03 11.88 -11.53
C GLY A 31 -4.76 10.54 -11.53
N ASN A 32 -4.20 9.50 -10.91
CA ASN A 32 -4.87 8.22 -10.74
C ASN A 32 -6.08 8.37 -9.81
N GLN A 33 -7.15 7.64 -10.13
CA GLN A 33 -8.35 7.59 -9.30
C GLN A 33 -8.46 6.22 -8.65
N MET A 34 -8.76 6.22 -7.35
CA MET A 34 -9.11 5.00 -6.63
C MET A 34 -10.42 4.43 -7.15
N ASP A 35 -10.44 3.13 -7.32
CA ASP A 35 -11.68 2.38 -7.52
C ASP A 35 -12.38 2.14 -6.16
N GLU A 36 -13.67 1.81 -6.19
CA GLU A 36 -14.47 1.49 -4.99
C GLU A 36 -14.19 0.10 -4.43
N ARG A 37 -13.40 -0.70 -5.16
CA ARG A 37 -12.89 -1.99 -4.69
C ARG A 37 -12.03 -1.81 -3.43
N PRO A 38 -11.96 -2.81 -2.54
CA PRO A 38 -11.10 -2.74 -1.36
C PRO A 38 -9.62 -2.75 -1.75
N VAL A 39 -8.80 -2.07 -0.94
CA VAL A 39 -7.34 -2.25 -0.93
C VAL A 39 -7.04 -3.68 -0.46
N LEU A 40 -6.07 -4.34 -1.10
CA LEU A 40 -5.68 -5.71 -0.77
C LEU A 40 -4.23 -5.74 -0.32
N ASP A 41 -3.99 -6.36 0.84
CA ASP A 41 -2.65 -6.52 1.38
C ASP A 41 -2.19 -7.96 1.22
N ILE A 42 -1.08 -8.17 0.49
CA ILE A 42 -0.47 -9.49 0.31
C ILE A 42 0.78 -9.58 1.18
N TYR A 43 0.67 -10.33 2.27
CA TYR A 43 1.77 -10.60 3.18
C TYR A 43 2.73 -11.59 2.52
N ARG A 44 3.94 -11.12 2.19
CA ARG A 44 4.99 -11.94 1.59
C ARG A 44 5.87 -12.60 2.64
N LYS A 45 6.16 -11.87 3.72
CA LYS A 45 6.99 -12.33 4.82
C LYS A 45 6.57 -11.65 6.10
N VAL A 46 6.45 -12.42 7.18
CA VAL A 46 6.27 -11.92 8.54
C VAL A 46 7.30 -12.63 9.42
N ARG A 47 8.06 -11.87 10.19
CA ARG A 47 9.10 -12.37 11.10
C ARG A 47 8.65 -12.19 12.55
N GLU A 48 9.23 -12.99 13.44
CA GLU A 48 8.94 -12.92 14.88
C GLU A 48 9.34 -11.58 15.52
N ASP A 49 10.35 -10.89 14.97
CA ASP A 49 10.76 -9.56 15.41
C ASP A 49 9.80 -8.44 14.98
N GLY A 50 8.69 -8.78 14.31
CA GLY A 50 7.69 -7.84 13.83
C GLY A 50 8.03 -7.20 12.47
N TYR A 51 9.16 -7.56 11.86
CA TYR A 51 9.45 -7.14 10.48
C TYR A 51 8.51 -7.84 9.50
N MET A 52 8.01 -7.09 8.52
CA MET A 52 7.10 -7.58 7.49
C MET A 52 7.45 -7.06 6.10
N GLU A 53 7.18 -7.89 5.10
CA GLU A 53 7.18 -7.52 3.68
C GLU A 53 5.74 -7.70 3.17
N ILE A 54 5.12 -6.62 2.70
CA ILE A 54 3.73 -6.59 2.23
C ILE A 54 3.65 -5.91 0.87
N ASP A 55 2.87 -6.46 -0.04
CA ASP A 55 2.40 -5.72 -1.21
C ASP A 55 1.03 -5.13 -0.93
N ILE A 56 0.95 -3.79 -0.87
CA ILE A 56 -0.31 -3.06 -0.69
C ILE A 56 -0.85 -2.73 -2.08
N CYS A 57 -1.98 -3.32 -2.44
CA CYS A 57 -2.59 -3.23 -3.76
C CYS A 57 -3.73 -2.22 -3.74
N PHE A 58 -3.48 -1.02 -4.27
CA PHE A 58 -4.47 0.05 -4.42
C PHE A 58 -5.24 -0.15 -5.73
N PRO A 59 -6.56 -0.44 -5.68
CA PRO A 59 -7.33 -0.59 -6.90
C PRO A 59 -7.51 0.75 -7.60
N LEU A 60 -7.24 0.77 -8.89
CA LEU A 60 -7.37 1.96 -9.73
C LEU A 60 -8.51 1.79 -10.74
N LYS A 61 -9.13 2.91 -11.11
CA LYS A 61 -10.01 3.01 -12.28
C LYS A 61 -9.24 2.86 -13.60
#